data_AF-A0A3S1PGH4-F1
#
_entry.id   AF-A0A3S1PGH4-F1
#
_cell.length_a   1.000
_cell.length_b   1.000
_cell.length_c   1.000
_cell.angle_alpha   90.00
_cell.angle_beta   90.00
_cell.angle_gamma   90.00
#
_symmetry.space_group_name_H-M   'P 1'
#
loop_
_entity.id
_entity.type
_entity.pdbx_description
1 polymer ?
#
loop_
_entity_poly.entity_id
_entity_poly.type
_entity_poly.pdbx_seq_one_letter_code
_entity_poly.pdbx_strand_id
1 'polypeptide(L)'
;MADKNILLIEPGYKNKYPPLGLMKIAQYHGPRGKKDRVRFIKGQDRSVLSQGWDRIYVTTLFSFEYPKIAETVDFALEVANGQADKVFVGGIAASLMHGRFQQERRWQGVRFIKGLLASPPAVALQLDEFSEELYSDDVLGRPIEDLVPDYGILDQIEYKYPVRDAYFAYTSRGCIRKCHFCGVPKLEGAQRDTESLTALVRAIDDLYGPKKDLTLMDNNVVASPRFKDIIAEIRDLGFTPGAKLHRPGRAPVQRRVDFNQGVDARILCKDPMYLRELATICLKPLRIAFDHLGVKKPYEQAVRYAAEYGLTELSNYMLYNFHDGPADLFERMRLNVALNEELNVRIWSFPMRYQPTDRPDRGHVGEKWSRYQLRSMQIILQATHGIVSGAPNFFRRAFGDTFEDYQRILLLPHDFIFNRDWFERVDPHERLASYQAEFDKLDSYERAELIELLSSCDPREIAGLSDKATTSALKRVLRFYVPLPKEELSEIWARQRHLPPNEIAVEMDIAEDERVEDAGLDHEDEPNPPSRKNKPRERIAA
;
A
#
# COMPACT_ATOMS: atom_id res chain seq x y z
N MET A 1 31.84 21.54 10.90
CA MET A 1 32.04 21.65 9.44
C MET A 1 30.67 21.79 8.80
N ALA A 2 30.42 22.90 8.09
CA ALA A 2 29.25 23.10 7.24
C ALA A 2 29.62 22.80 5.76
N ASP A 3 28.66 22.88 4.84
CA ASP A 3 28.85 22.76 3.40
C ASP A 3 29.18 21.35 2.86
N LYS A 4 28.81 20.27 3.55
CA LYS A 4 28.91 18.92 2.97
C LYS A 4 27.83 18.70 1.91
N ASN A 5 28.14 17.96 0.87
CA ASN A 5 27.18 17.61 -0.18
C ASN A 5 26.46 16.31 0.19
N ILE A 6 25.17 16.41 0.45
CA ILE A 6 24.33 15.30 0.92
C ILE A 6 23.27 15.00 -0.13
N LEU A 7 23.27 13.77 -0.64
CA LEU A 7 22.26 13.30 -1.59
C LEU A 7 21.23 12.41 -0.90
N LEU A 8 19.96 12.68 -1.15
CA LEU A 8 18.83 11.89 -0.72
C LEU A 8 18.15 11.29 -1.95
N ILE A 9 17.94 9.98 -1.96
CA ILE A 9 17.37 9.25 -3.10
C ILE A 9 16.14 8.46 -2.65
N GLU A 10 15.00 8.74 -3.27
CA GLU A 10 13.84 7.86 -3.24
C GLU A 10 13.77 7.05 -4.54
N PRO A 11 13.59 5.72 -4.51
CA PRO A 11 13.43 4.93 -5.72
C PRO A 11 12.25 5.38 -6.60
N GLY A 12 12.33 5.06 -7.89
CA GLY A 12 11.39 5.50 -8.93
C GLY A 12 10.01 4.82 -8.94
N TYR A 13 9.55 4.23 -7.84
CA TYR A 13 8.18 3.72 -7.74
C TYR A 13 7.17 4.86 -7.53
N LYS A 14 5.91 4.63 -7.93
CA LYS A 14 4.80 5.53 -7.59
C LYS A 14 4.45 5.32 -6.11
N ASN A 15 4.27 6.42 -5.39
CA ASN A 15 3.86 6.39 -3.99
C ASN A 15 3.05 7.62 -3.61
N LYS A 16 2.16 7.44 -2.65
CA LYS A 16 1.17 8.45 -2.27
C LYS A 16 1.75 9.52 -1.35
N TYR A 17 2.60 9.08 -0.43
CA TYR A 17 3.16 9.89 0.65
C TYR A 17 4.61 10.27 0.36
N PRO A 18 5.05 11.49 0.71
CA PRO A 18 6.45 11.86 0.62
C PRO A 18 7.32 11.05 1.59
N PRO A 19 8.62 10.87 1.31
CA PRO A 19 9.52 10.04 2.10
C PRO A 19 9.90 10.74 3.42
N LEU A 20 9.05 10.61 4.43
CA LEU A 20 9.19 11.33 5.70
C LEU A 20 10.56 11.10 6.38
N GLY A 21 11.12 9.89 6.28
CA GLY A 21 12.47 9.61 6.79
C GLY A 21 13.54 10.48 6.12
N LEU A 22 13.48 10.65 4.79
CA LEU A 22 14.40 11.54 4.07
C LEU A 22 14.14 13.01 4.38
N MET A 23 12.88 13.42 4.58
CA MET A 23 12.56 14.79 5.00
C MET A 23 13.19 15.13 6.37
N LYS A 24 13.24 14.17 7.30
CA LYS A 24 13.90 14.37 8.60
C LYS A 24 15.42 14.35 8.51
N ILE A 25 15.99 13.47 7.67
CA ILE A 25 17.43 13.49 7.36
C ILE A 25 17.81 14.82 6.69
N ALA A 26 16.97 15.35 5.81
CA ALA A 26 17.15 16.67 5.20
C ALA A 26 17.16 17.79 6.25
N GLN A 27 16.27 17.75 7.25
CA GLN A 27 16.32 18.71 8.35
C GLN A 27 17.60 18.57 9.19
N TYR A 28 18.06 17.35 9.45
CA TYR A 28 19.31 17.10 10.19
C TYR A 28 20.53 17.71 9.49
N HIS A 29 20.62 17.53 8.17
CA HIS A 29 21.72 18.07 7.37
C HIS A 29 21.54 19.55 7.01
N GLY A 30 20.31 20.00 6.80
CA GLY A 30 19.98 21.27 6.18
C GLY A 30 20.34 22.52 7.00
N PRO A 31 19.84 23.71 6.58
CA PRO A 31 20.28 25.00 7.10
C PRO A 31 20.11 25.21 8.62
N ARG A 32 19.19 24.45 9.25
CA ARG A 32 18.89 24.51 10.68
C ARG A 32 19.51 23.36 11.49
N GLY A 33 20.19 22.44 10.82
CA GLY A 33 20.96 21.36 11.43
C GLY A 33 22.45 21.56 11.21
N LYS A 34 23.08 20.67 10.44
CA LYS A 34 24.52 20.70 10.15
C LYS A 34 24.97 21.78 9.15
N LYS A 35 24.01 22.44 8.46
CA LYS A 35 24.26 23.48 7.44
C LYS A 35 24.98 22.92 6.20
N ASP A 36 24.57 21.74 5.79
CA ASP A 36 25.00 21.06 4.57
C ASP A 36 24.13 21.40 3.37
N ARG A 37 24.61 21.02 2.20
CA ARG A 37 23.94 21.17 0.90
C ARG A 37 23.18 19.89 0.58
N VAL A 38 21.87 19.93 0.83
CA VAL A 38 20.98 18.79 0.61
C VAL A 38 20.36 18.84 -0.78
N ARG A 39 20.57 17.78 -1.56
CA ARG A 39 19.85 17.51 -2.82
C ARG A 39 18.98 16.29 -2.65
N PHE A 40 17.72 16.39 -3.06
CA PHE A 40 16.78 15.27 -3.13
C PHE A 40 16.43 14.95 -4.57
N ILE A 41 16.45 13.66 -4.91
CA ILE A 41 16.02 13.14 -6.19
C ILE A 41 15.08 11.95 -6.00
N LYS A 42 14.23 11.72 -7.01
CA LYS A 42 13.40 10.52 -7.11
C LYS A 42 13.74 9.77 -8.39
N GLY A 43 14.03 8.48 -8.29
CA GLY A 43 14.54 7.65 -9.38
C GLY A 43 16.02 7.93 -9.68
N GLN A 44 16.43 7.65 -10.92
CA GLN A 44 17.83 7.71 -11.37
C GLN A 44 18.12 9.02 -12.13
N ASP A 45 17.96 10.17 -11.46
CA ASP A 45 18.29 11.48 -12.05
C ASP A 45 19.81 11.60 -12.24
N ARG A 46 20.27 11.48 -13.50
CA ARG A 46 21.69 11.51 -13.86
C ARG A 46 22.34 12.88 -13.68
N SER A 47 21.58 13.95 -13.40
CA SER A 47 22.16 15.28 -13.15
C SER A 47 23.08 15.31 -11.92
N VAL A 48 22.97 14.35 -11.01
CA VAL A 48 23.77 14.28 -9.78
C VAL A 48 25.15 13.63 -9.97
N LEU A 49 25.43 13.08 -11.14
CA LEU A 49 26.70 12.41 -11.45
C LEU A 49 27.88 13.39 -11.60
N SER A 50 27.62 14.65 -11.92
CA SER A 50 28.66 15.68 -12.10
C SER A 50 29.14 16.30 -10.79
N GLN A 51 28.65 15.84 -9.64
CA GLN A 51 28.94 16.39 -8.32
C GLN A 51 29.50 15.31 -7.40
N GLY A 52 30.51 15.67 -6.61
CA GLY A 52 31.00 14.82 -5.53
C GLY A 52 30.10 14.89 -4.30
N TRP A 53 29.72 13.72 -3.77
CA TRP A 53 28.88 13.58 -2.59
C TRP A 53 29.69 13.11 -1.38
N ASP A 54 29.47 13.75 -0.24
CA ASP A 54 30.07 13.36 1.04
C ASP A 54 29.27 12.22 1.68
N ARG A 55 27.94 12.19 1.46
CA ARG A 55 27.06 11.10 1.91
C ARG A 55 25.83 10.97 1.04
N ILE A 56 25.38 9.73 0.84
CA ILE A 56 24.18 9.39 0.06
C ILE A 56 23.25 8.56 0.92
N TYR A 57 21.98 8.95 1.00
CA TYR A 57 20.92 8.23 1.70
C TYR A 57 19.87 7.73 0.71
N VAL A 58 19.60 6.43 0.70
CA VAL A 58 18.55 5.80 -0.08
C VAL A 58 17.46 5.31 0.87
N THR A 59 16.22 5.73 0.63
CA THR A 59 15.07 5.18 1.37
C THR A 59 14.43 4.01 0.64
N THR A 60 13.75 3.15 1.39
CA THR A 60 13.06 1.97 0.87
C THR A 60 11.68 1.86 1.50
N LEU A 61 10.69 1.47 0.69
CA LEU A 61 9.29 1.36 1.10
C LEU A 61 8.87 -0.11 1.14
N PHE A 62 8.13 -0.60 0.15
CA PHE A 62 7.63 -1.97 0.18
C PHE A 62 8.66 -3.00 -0.25
N SER A 63 8.61 -4.19 0.35
CA SER A 63 9.54 -5.28 0.07
C SER A 63 9.44 -5.78 -1.37
N PHE A 64 8.23 -5.81 -1.95
CA PHE A 64 8.02 -6.23 -3.34
C PHE A 64 8.51 -5.22 -4.39
N GLU A 65 8.87 -4.00 -4.01
CA GLU A 65 9.56 -3.04 -4.90
C GLU A 65 11.08 -3.31 -4.95
N TYR A 66 11.54 -4.46 -4.45
CA TYR A 66 12.94 -4.84 -4.41
C TYR A 66 13.69 -4.63 -5.74
N PRO A 67 13.13 -4.95 -6.93
CA PRO A 67 13.81 -4.68 -8.20
C PRO A 67 14.20 -3.20 -8.37
N LYS A 68 13.24 -2.27 -8.22
CA LYS A 68 13.50 -0.82 -8.34
C LYS A 68 14.41 -0.30 -7.22
N ILE A 69 14.27 -0.86 -6.01
CA ILE A 69 15.18 -0.54 -4.91
C ILE A 69 16.61 -0.95 -5.27
N ALA A 70 16.80 -2.16 -5.80
CA ALA A 70 18.10 -2.67 -6.19
C ALA A 70 18.75 -1.81 -7.28
N GLU A 71 17.99 -1.44 -8.32
CA GLU A 71 18.43 -0.49 -9.36
C GLU A 71 18.85 0.87 -8.78
N THR A 72 18.17 1.32 -7.73
CA THR A 72 18.47 2.59 -7.06
C THR A 72 19.73 2.50 -6.21
N VAL A 73 19.97 1.37 -5.52
CA VAL A 73 21.21 1.14 -4.75
C VAL A 73 22.41 1.03 -5.68
N ASP A 74 22.27 0.33 -6.81
CA ASP A 74 23.30 0.25 -7.84
C ASP A 74 23.63 1.64 -8.41
N PHE A 75 22.60 2.45 -8.68
CA PHE A 75 22.78 3.84 -9.10
C PHE A 75 23.45 4.70 -8.02
N ALA A 76 23.09 4.54 -6.74
CA ALA A 76 23.74 5.26 -5.65
C ALA A 76 25.25 4.95 -5.56
N LEU A 77 25.66 3.71 -5.86
CA LEU A 77 27.07 3.33 -5.96
C LEU A 77 27.77 3.97 -7.17
N GLU A 78 27.10 4.06 -8.32
CA GLU A 78 27.59 4.83 -9.48
C GLU A 78 27.82 6.30 -9.10
N VAL A 79 26.84 6.92 -8.44
CA VAL A 79 26.91 8.31 -7.96
C VAL A 79 28.00 8.52 -6.91
N ALA A 80 28.27 7.52 -6.07
CA ALA A 80 29.37 7.53 -5.11
C ALA A 80 30.77 7.31 -5.75
N ASN A 81 30.84 7.10 -7.08
CA ASN A 81 32.06 6.69 -7.77
C ASN A 81 32.70 5.44 -7.12
N GLY A 82 31.86 4.47 -6.75
CA GLY A 82 32.28 3.22 -6.10
C GLY A 82 32.62 3.29 -4.61
N GLN A 83 32.54 4.47 -3.97
CA GLN A 83 32.76 4.63 -2.51
C GLN A 83 31.53 4.17 -1.72
N ALA A 84 31.39 2.86 -1.58
CA ALA A 84 30.22 2.23 -0.95
C ALA A 84 30.00 2.66 0.51
N ASP A 85 31.06 3.01 1.24
CA ASP A 85 31.04 3.51 2.63
C ASP A 85 30.26 4.83 2.79
N LYS A 86 30.05 5.57 1.69
CA LYS A 86 29.24 6.79 1.67
C LYS A 86 27.75 6.54 1.48
N VAL A 87 27.35 5.31 1.15
CA VAL A 87 25.97 4.96 0.79
C VAL A 87 25.27 4.32 1.98
N PHE A 88 24.18 4.94 2.41
CA PHE A 88 23.33 4.52 3.51
C PHE A 88 21.96 4.14 2.96
N VAL A 89 21.51 2.92 3.21
CA VAL A 89 20.22 2.43 2.72
C VAL A 89 19.34 2.06 3.92
N GLY A 90 18.18 2.69 4.04
CA GLY A 90 17.26 2.48 5.16
C GLY A 90 15.81 2.44 4.72
N GLY A 91 14.89 2.36 5.68
CA GLY A 91 13.45 2.29 5.43
C GLY A 91 12.85 0.90 5.62
N ILE A 92 11.60 0.74 5.20
CA ILE A 92 10.75 -0.41 5.55
C ILE A 92 11.33 -1.71 4.94
N ALA A 93 11.56 -1.76 3.63
CA ALA A 93 12.09 -2.95 2.97
C ALA A 93 13.50 -3.32 3.46
N ALA A 94 14.41 -2.35 3.59
CA ALA A 94 15.77 -2.58 4.11
C ALA A 94 15.78 -3.11 5.55
N SER A 95 14.75 -2.79 6.34
CA SER A 95 14.61 -3.26 7.70
C SER A 95 13.98 -4.65 7.80
N LEU A 96 12.94 -4.91 7.00
CA LEU A 96 12.22 -6.20 6.99
C LEU A 96 13.01 -7.30 6.28
N MET A 97 13.75 -6.96 5.23
CA MET A 97 14.61 -7.88 4.46
C MET A 97 16.10 -7.67 4.74
N HIS A 98 16.45 -7.21 5.94
CA HIS A 98 17.82 -6.75 6.27
C HIS A 98 18.92 -7.75 5.88
N GLY A 99 18.73 -9.03 6.20
CA GLY A 99 19.71 -10.08 5.86
C GLY A 99 19.92 -10.25 4.37
N ARG A 100 18.88 -10.09 3.54
CA ARG A 100 18.98 -10.15 2.07
C ARG A 100 19.86 -9.02 1.54
N PHE A 101 19.63 -7.79 2.01
CA PHE A 101 20.43 -6.64 1.62
C PHE A 101 21.91 -6.80 2.01
N GLN A 102 22.19 -7.28 3.23
CA GLN A 102 23.57 -7.50 3.70
C GLN A 102 24.31 -8.61 2.95
N GLN A 103 23.61 -9.63 2.47
CA GLN A 103 24.22 -10.78 1.79
C GLN A 103 24.55 -10.51 0.31
N GLU A 104 24.02 -9.43 -0.27
CA GLU A 104 24.21 -9.11 -1.68
C GLU A 104 25.63 -8.58 -1.93
N ARG A 105 26.45 -9.37 -2.63
CA ARG A 105 27.90 -9.11 -2.76
C ARG A 105 28.21 -7.79 -3.47
N ARG A 106 27.38 -7.39 -4.44
CA ARG A 106 27.56 -6.13 -5.18
C ARG A 106 27.37 -4.88 -4.30
N TRP A 107 26.82 -5.02 -3.10
CA TRP A 107 26.61 -3.93 -2.15
C TRP A 107 27.56 -3.99 -0.95
N GLN A 108 28.65 -4.74 -1.07
CA GLN A 108 29.67 -4.79 -0.02
C GLN A 108 30.22 -3.37 0.25
N GLY A 109 30.18 -2.96 1.52
CA GLY A 109 30.57 -1.62 1.96
C GLY A 109 29.41 -0.64 2.13
N VAL A 110 28.24 -0.91 1.53
CA VAL A 110 27.02 -0.12 1.76
C VAL A 110 26.52 -0.32 3.18
N ARG A 111 26.13 0.76 3.85
CA ARG A 111 25.55 0.68 5.20
C ARG A 111 24.04 0.53 5.15
N PHE A 112 23.56 -0.66 5.49
CA PHE A 112 22.13 -0.91 5.65
C PHE A 112 21.68 -0.58 7.07
N ILE A 113 20.74 0.35 7.23
CA ILE A 113 20.20 0.76 8.54
C ILE A 113 18.87 0.05 8.78
N LYS A 114 18.74 -0.61 9.93
CA LYS A 114 17.55 -1.35 10.35
C LYS A 114 16.78 -0.57 11.41
N GLY A 115 15.48 -0.41 11.20
CA GLY A 115 14.55 0.19 12.16
C GLY A 115 14.53 1.72 12.11
N LEU A 116 14.04 2.33 13.19
CA LEU A 116 13.87 3.77 13.33
C LEU A 116 15.19 4.46 13.70
N LEU A 117 15.37 5.71 13.24
CA LEU A 117 16.47 6.58 13.66
C LEU A 117 16.16 7.28 15.00
N ALA A 118 15.83 6.47 16.01
CA ALA A 118 15.29 6.91 17.31
C ALA A 118 16.35 7.13 18.41
N SER A 119 17.63 6.87 18.10
CA SER A 119 18.78 7.18 18.96
C SER A 119 19.48 8.46 18.46
N PRO A 120 20.44 9.02 19.22
CA PRO A 120 21.27 10.12 18.74
C PRO A 120 21.87 9.84 17.35
N PRO A 121 22.06 10.87 16.49
CA PRO A 121 22.34 10.69 15.07
C PRO A 121 23.50 9.75 14.75
N ALA A 122 24.64 9.88 15.43
CA ALA A 122 25.80 9.02 15.19
C ALA A 122 25.50 7.55 15.50
N VAL A 123 24.79 7.29 16.60
CA VAL A 123 24.41 5.93 17.03
C VAL A 123 23.38 5.33 16.07
N ALA A 124 22.35 6.09 15.71
CA ALA A 124 21.29 5.64 14.82
C ALA A 124 21.79 5.34 13.40
N LEU A 125 22.75 6.14 12.92
CA LEU A 125 23.40 5.94 11.62
C LEU A 125 24.59 4.96 11.70
N GLN A 126 24.89 4.41 12.88
CA GLN A 126 25.98 3.46 13.12
C GLN A 126 27.34 3.99 12.62
N LEU A 127 27.60 5.28 12.86
CA LEU A 127 28.84 5.94 12.44
C LEU A 127 30.01 5.48 13.32
N ASP A 128 31.16 5.24 12.70
CA ASP A 128 32.39 4.89 13.41
C ASP A 128 33.22 6.15 13.72
N GLU A 129 33.43 6.40 15.02
CA GLU A 129 34.31 7.46 15.50
C GLU A 129 35.78 7.16 15.17
N PHE A 130 36.18 5.89 15.20
CA PHE A 130 37.58 5.50 14.94
C PHE A 130 37.98 5.75 13.48
N SER A 131 37.03 5.59 12.56
CA SER A 131 37.21 5.91 11.14
C SER A 131 36.97 7.39 10.82
N GLU A 132 36.78 8.25 11.84
CA GLU A 132 36.51 9.69 11.72
C GLU A 132 35.37 10.00 10.74
N GLU A 133 34.32 9.17 10.75
CA GLU A 133 33.20 9.36 9.84
C GLU A 133 32.48 10.70 10.05
N LEU A 134 31.91 11.24 8.96
CA LEU A 134 31.21 12.51 9.00
C LEU A 134 30.10 12.55 10.07
N TYR A 135 30.29 13.38 11.10
CA TYR A 135 29.39 13.54 12.26
C TYR A 135 29.30 12.34 13.22
N SER A 136 30.35 11.51 13.29
CA SER A 136 30.44 10.41 14.27
C SER A 136 30.47 10.91 15.73
N ASP A 137 30.78 12.18 15.96
CA ASP A 137 30.78 12.85 17.27
C ASP A 137 29.36 13.20 17.78
N ASP A 138 28.32 13.12 16.93
CA ASP A 138 26.95 13.47 17.30
C ASP A 138 26.22 12.35 18.07
N VAL A 139 26.76 12.02 19.24
CA VAL A 139 26.27 10.96 20.14
C VAL A 139 25.28 11.46 21.19
N LEU A 140 25.03 12.78 21.26
CA LEU A 140 24.10 13.42 22.20
C LEU A 140 23.01 14.24 21.51
N GLY A 141 23.05 14.37 20.18
CA GLY A 141 22.05 15.11 19.42
C GLY A 141 20.67 14.51 19.54
N ARG A 142 19.67 15.35 19.26
CA ARG A 142 18.28 14.92 19.16
C ARG A 142 18.15 13.83 18.08
N PRO A 143 17.42 12.72 18.35
CA PRO A 143 17.18 11.70 17.35
C PRO A 143 16.60 12.28 16.05
N ILE A 144 17.07 11.78 14.91
CA ILE A 144 16.59 12.24 13.59
C ILE A 144 15.08 12.01 13.46
N GLU A 145 14.58 10.92 14.05
CA GLU A 145 13.15 10.60 14.07
C GLU A 145 12.28 11.68 14.74
N ASP A 146 12.83 12.50 15.62
CA ASP A 146 12.05 13.53 16.34
C ASP A 146 12.19 14.92 15.70
N LEU A 147 12.91 15.03 14.58
CA LEU A 147 13.07 16.30 13.86
C LEU A 147 11.83 16.69 13.06
N VAL A 148 11.63 18.00 12.93
CA VAL A 148 10.63 18.59 12.03
C VAL A 148 11.00 18.20 10.59
N PRO A 149 10.09 17.59 9.81
CA PRO A 149 10.43 17.16 8.46
C PRO A 149 10.62 18.36 7.53
N ASP A 150 11.68 18.33 6.71
CA ASP A 150 11.95 19.38 5.74
C ASP A 150 11.09 19.22 4.48
N TYR A 151 10.05 20.05 4.35
CA TYR A 151 9.18 20.04 3.17
C TYR A 151 9.86 20.65 1.94
N GLY A 152 10.92 21.44 2.11
CA GLY A 152 11.58 22.15 1.01
C GLY A 152 12.25 21.20 0.01
N ILE A 153 12.59 19.97 0.43
CA ILE A 153 13.15 18.98 -0.50
C ILE A 153 12.13 18.57 -1.57
N LEU A 154 10.82 18.61 -1.27
CA LEU A 154 9.78 18.17 -2.19
C LEU A 154 9.64 19.10 -3.42
N ASP A 155 10.12 20.34 -3.31
CA ASP A 155 10.16 21.30 -4.42
C ASP A 155 11.33 21.04 -5.38
N GLN A 156 12.28 20.17 -5.02
CA GLN A 156 13.45 19.85 -5.83
C GLN A 156 13.16 18.83 -6.94
N ILE A 157 11.97 18.22 -6.95
CA ILE A 157 11.56 17.20 -7.90
C ILE A 157 10.25 17.56 -8.62
N GLU A 158 10.08 17.00 -9.83
CA GLU A 158 8.88 17.19 -10.63
C GLU A 158 7.69 16.36 -10.10
N TYR A 159 7.97 15.16 -9.56
CA TYR A 159 6.94 14.26 -9.05
C TYR A 159 6.10 14.95 -7.96
N LYS A 160 4.77 14.91 -8.13
CA LYS A 160 3.83 15.48 -7.16
C LYS A 160 3.12 14.34 -6.44
N TYR A 161 3.48 14.15 -5.17
CA TYR A 161 2.78 13.22 -4.28
C TYR A 161 1.29 13.58 -4.20
N PRO A 162 0.38 12.60 -4.33
CA PRO A 162 -1.05 12.81 -4.13
C PRO A 162 -1.36 13.49 -2.79
N VAL A 163 -0.69 13.06 -1.71
CA VAL A 163 -0.75 13.72 -0.40
C VAL A 163 0.46 14.63 -0.24
N ARG A 164 0.27 15.94 -0.40
CA ARG A 164 1.35 16.95 -0.33
C ARG A 164 1.03 18.20 0.49
N ASP A 165 -0.25 18.52 0.68
CA ASP A 165 -0.69 19.69 1.46
C ASP A 165 -1.22 19.25 2.83
N ALA A 166 -0.39 18.52 3.57
CA ALA A 166 -0.73 17.96 4.86
C ALA A 166 0.44 18.10 5.85
N TYR A 167 0.12 18.22 7.14
CA TYR A 167 1.06 17.93 8.21
C TYR A 167 1.21 16.42 8.33
N PHE A 168 2.42 15.91 8.14
CA PHE A 168 2.77 14.52 8.45
C PHE A 168 3.27 14.43 9.88
N ALA A 169 2.53 13.73 10.73
CA ALA A 169 2.83 13.62 12.15
C ALA A 169 2.62 12.21 12.67
N TYR A 170 3.21 11.96 13.83
CA TYR A 170 2.93 10.80 14.67
C TYR A 170 2.63 11.32 16.06
N THR A 171 1.64 10.70 16.71
CA THR A 171 1.37 10.90 18.15
C THR A 171 1.83 9.71 18.99
N SER A 172 2.10 8.59 18.31
CA SER A 172 2.63 7.35 18.84
C SER A 172 3.36 6.55 17.76
N ARG A 173 4.29 5.70 18.19
CA ARG A 173 5.02 4.70 17.39
C ARG A 173 4.75 3.30 17.92
N GLY A 174 5.02 2.29 17.11
CA GLY A 174 4.80 0.89 17.48
C GLY A 174 3.32 0.55 17.58
N CYS A 175 3.02 -0.67 18.05
CA CYS A 175 1.65 -1.12 18.24
C CYS A 175 1.55 -2.08 19.42
N ILE A 176 0.44 -2.04 20.16
CA ILE A 176 0.15 -3.02 21.21
C ILE A 176 -0.10 -4.44 20.66
N ARG A 177 -0.35 -4.56 19.35
CA ARG A 177 -0.66 -5.83 18.69
C ARG A 177 0.59 -6.45 18.08
N LYS A 178 0.59 -7.78 17.99
CA LYS A 178 1.66 -8.59 17.40
C LYS A 178 1.13 -9.42 16.22
N CYS A 179 0.37 -8.77 15.34
CA CYS A 179 -0.22 -9.45 14.19
C CYS A 179 0.88 -10.04 13.29
N HIS A 180 0.78 -11.32 12.94
CA HIS A 180 1.80 -12.04 12.18
C HIS A 180 2.06 -11.46 10.79
N PHE A 181 1.02 -10.95 10.14
CA PHE A 181 1.10 -10.33 8.82
C PHE A 181 1.71 -8.92 8.82
N CYS A 182 1.91 -8.31 9.99
CA CYS A 182 2.25 -6.89 10.12
C CYS A 182 3.76 -6.67 10.27
N GLY A 183 4.30 -5.66 9.59
CA GLY A 183 5.71 -5.25 9.73
C GLY A 183 6.00 -4.45 11.00
N VAL A 184 5.00 -3.79 11.59
CA VAL A 184 5.18 -2.83 12.69
C VAL A 184 5.90 -3.41 13.91
N PRO A 185 5.56 -4.62 14.43
CA PRO A 185 6.26 -5.17 15.59
C PRO A 185 7.74 -5.42 15.34
N LYS A 186 8.13 -5.70 14.08
CA LYS A 186 9.52 -5.90 13.67
C LYS A 186 10.27 -4.57 13.46
N LEU A 187 9.56 -3.52 13.02
CA LEU A 187 10.13 -2.22 12.65
C LEU A 187 10.20 -1.23 13.82
N GLU A 188 9.11 -1.11 14.54
CA GLU A 188 8.89 -0.07 15.55
C GLU A 188 8.77 -0.64 16.96
N GLY A 189 8.36 -1.91 17.10
CA GLY A 189 8.22 -2.58 18.38
C GLY A 189 6.95 -2.21 19.15
N ALA A 190 7.07 -2.15 20.48
CA ALA A 190 5.95 -1.86 21.37
C ALA A 190 5.47 -0.41 21.24
N GLN A 191 4.18 -0.19 21.50
CA GLN A 191 3.61 1.14 21.39
C GLN A 191 4.24 2.11 22.39
N ARG A 192 4.62 3.30 21.92
CA ARG A 192 5.10 4.41 22.73
C ARG A 192 4.54 5.72 22.19
N ASP A 193 4.17 6.63 23.08
CA ASP A 193 3.74 7.97 22.68
C ASP A 193 4.95 8.82 22.27
N THR A 194 4.72 9.77 21.37
CA THR A 194 5.74 10.74 20.91
C THR A 194 5.61 12.08 21.64
N GLU A 195 6.42 13.06 21.25
CA GLU A 195 6.31 14.44 21.70
C GLU A 195 4.98 15.11 21.27
N SER A 196 4.78 16.36 21.70
CA SER A 196 3.56 17.15 21.45
C SER A 196 3.30 17.36 19.95
N LEU A 197 2.08 17.02 19.53
CA LEU A 197 1.58 17.29 18.17
C LEU A 197 1.56 18.80 17.89
N THR A 198 1.12 19.58 18.87
CA THR A 198 1.04 21.05 18.79
C THR A 198 2.40 21.67 18.49
N ALA A 199 3.45 21.22 19.18
CA ALA A 199 4.80 21.74 18.95
C ALA A 199 5.28 21.44 17.52
N LEU A 200 5.03 20.23 17.02
CA LEU A 200 5.40 19.84 15.66
C LEU A 200 4.64 20.67 14.61
N VAL A 201 3.33 20.81 14.75
CA VAL A 201 2.50 21.56 13.78
C VAL A 201 2.90 23.03 13.72
N ARG A 202 3.11 23.68 14.88
CA ARG A 202 3.60 25.07 14.94
C ARG A 202 4.98 25.22 14.30
N ALA A 203 5.89 24.28 14.56
CA ALA A 203 7.20 24.32 13.93
C ALA A 203 7.13 24.13 12.40
N ILE A 204 6.20 23.31 11.89
CA ILE A 204 5.98 23.19 10.44
C ILE A 204 5.40 24.49 9.88
N ASP A 205 4.47 25.13 10.58
CA ASP A 205 3.88 26.42 10.18
C ASP A 205 4.93 27.52 10.08
N ASP A 206 5.75 27.67 11.11
CA ASP A 206 6.79 28.69 11.18
C ASP A 206 7.81 28.55 10.03
N LEU A 207 8.08 27.31 9.61
CA LEU A 207 9.12 27.01 8.62
C LEU A 207 8.61 26.91 7.19
N TYR A 208 7.39 26.39 6.99
CA TYR A 208 6.86 26.01 5.68
C TYR A 208 5.44 26.50 5.42
N GLY A 209 4.89 27.28 6.35
CA GLY A 209 3.53 27.80 6.29
C GLY A 209 2.45 26.73 6.52
N PRO A 210 1.19 27.18 6.68
CA PRO A 210 0.09 26.32 7.08
C PRO A 210 -0.28 25.30 6.02
N LYS A 211 -0.50 24.06 6.47
CA LYS A 211 -0.96 22.93 5.64
C LYS A 211 -2.47 22.72 5.81
N LYS A 212 -3.08 22.19 4.75
CA LYS A 212 -4.53 21.98 4.71
C LYS A 212 -4.95 20.86 5.65
N ASP A 213 -4.35 19.69 5.50
CA ASP A 213 -4.75 18.46 6.22
C ASP A 213 -3.78 18.08 7.34
N LEU A 214 -4.25 17.25 8.26
CA LEU A 214 -3.42 16.57 9.25
C LEU A 214 -3.46 15.07 8.98
N THR A 215 -2.32 14.48 8.62
CA THR A 215 -2.18 13.04 8.40
C THR A 215 -1.38 12.43 9.54
N LEU A 216 -2.06 11.71 10.43
CA LEU A 216 -1.43 10.92 11.47
C LEU A 216 -1.07 9.54 10.93
N MET A 217 0.21 9.22 11.05
CA MET A 217 0.81 8.00 10.53
C MET A 217 0.91 6.90 11.60
N ASP A 218 0.34 7.14 12.79
CA ASP A 218 0.22 6.21 13.90
C ASP A 218 -0.33 4.84 13.49
N ASN A 219 0.29 3.77 13.99
CA ASN A 219 -0.16 2.42 13.70
C ASN A 219 -1.46 2.05 14.45
N ASN A 220 -1.72 2.68 15.60
CA ASN A 220 -2.93 2.47 16.39
C ASN A 220 -3.17 3.62 17.39
N VAL A 221 -3.64 4.77 16.90
CA VAL A 221 -3.84 5.97 17.75
C VAL A 221 -4.81 5.74 18.91
N VAL A 222 -5.85 4.92 18.72
CA VAL A 222 -6.86 4.63 19.76
C VAL A 222 -6.32 3.76 20.89
N ALA A 223 -5.15 3.14 20.71
CA ALA A 223 -4.46 2.41 21.78
C ALA A 223 -3.57 3.31 22.64
N SER A 224 -3.37 4.58 22.29
CA SER A 224 -2.60 5.51 23.11
C SER A 224 -3.33 5.80 24.42
N PRO A 225 -2.65 5.76 25.58
CA PRO A 225 -3.23 6.20 26.84
C PRO A 225 -3.56 7.70 26.84
N ARG A 226 -2.92 8.49 25.97
CA ARG A 226 -3.17 9.92 25.77
C ARG A 226 -4.21 10.20 24.69
N PHE A 227 -5.02 9.23 24.28
CA PHE A 227 -5.97 9.38 23.17
C PHE A 227 -6.83 10.66 23.30
N LYS A 228 -7.41 10.94 24.47
CA LYS A 228 -8.21 12.15 24.70
C LYS A 228 -7.40 13.43 24.53
N ASP A 229 -6.18 13.45 25.06
CA ASP A 229 -5.28 14.61 24.95
C ASP A 229 -4.87 14.85 23.49
N ILE A 230 -4.62 13.78 22.74
CA ILE A 230 -4.32 13.84 21.30
C ILE A 230 -5.51 14.45 20.54
N ILE A 231 -6.74 13.99 20.79
CA ILE A 231 -7.92 14.58 20.14
C ILE A 231 -8.10 16.04 20.56
N ALA A 232 -7.83 16.38 21.82
CA ALA A 232 -7.87 17.77 22.29
C ALA A 232 -6.83 18.65 21.57
N GLU A 233 -5.59 18.21 21.44
CA GLU A 233 -4.55 18.92 20.66
C GLU A 233 -4.99 19.14 19.21
N ILE A 234 -5.59 18.13 18.56
CA ILE A 234 -6.10 18.25 17.19
C ILE A 234 -7.17 19.35 17.10
N ARG A 235 -8.10 19.42 18.06
CA ARG A 235 -9.11 20.49 18.12
C ARG A 235 -8.49 21.86 18.33
N ASP A 236 -7.55 21.97 19.26
CA ASP A 236 -6.87 23.23 19.60
C ASP A 236 -6.04 23.78 18.42
N LEU A 237 -5.56 22.89 17.55
CA LEU A 237 -4.92 23.23 16.27
C LEU A 237 -5.92 23.61 15.16
N GLY A 238 -7.21 23.68 15.47
CA GLY A 238 -8.27 24.11 14.56
C GLY A 238 -8.70 23.05 13.54
N PHE A 239 -8.55 21.77 13.85
CA PHE A 239 -9.05 20.66 13.03
C PHE A 239 -10.41 20.14 13.54
N THR A 240 -11.37 21.05 13.68
CA THR A 240 -12.75 20.76 14.11
C THR A 240 -13.67 20.51 12.90
N PRO A 241 -14.85 19.88 13.09
CA PRO A 241 -15.80 19.62 12.01
C PRO A 241 -16.12 20.88 11.20
N GLY A 242 -16.05 20.77 9.87
CA GLY A 242 -16.30 21.88 8.95
C GLY A 242 -15.20 22.93 8.85
N ALA A 243 -14.07 22.76 9.55
CA ALA A 243 -12.94 23.69 9.50
C ALA A 243 -12.43 23.88 8.06
N LYS A 244 -12.05 25.12 7.74
CA LYS A 244 -11.47 25.49 6.45
C LYS A 244 -10.15 26.21 6.65
N LEU A 245 -9.19 25.95 5.77
CA LEU A 245 -7.97 26.73 5.67
C LEU A 245 -8.21 27.93 4.75
N HIS A 246 -7.87 29.12 5.23
CA HIS A 246 -7.91 30.36 4.48
C HIS A 246 -6.49 30.75 4.06
N ARG A 247 -6.28 30.97 2.76
CA ARG A 247 -5.02 31.49 2.21
C ARG A 247 -5.32 32.77 1.43
N PRO A 248 -4.50 33.84 1.57
CA PRO A 248 -4.72 35.08 0.82
C PRO A 248 -4.86 34.83 -0.69
N GLY A 249 -5.88 35.42 -1.30
CA GLY A 249 -6.14 35.30 -2.74
C GLY A 249 -6.63 33.91 -3.21
N ARG A 250 -7.00 33.00 -2.31
CA ARG A 250 -7.55 31.67 -2.65
C ARG A 250 -8.88 31.41 -1.96
N ALA A 251 -9.73 30.61 -2.61
CA ALA A 251 -10.97 30.15 -2.00
C ALA A 251 -10.66 29.29 -0.75
N PRO A 252 -11.46 29.39 0.33
CA PRO A 252 -11.30 28.56 1.51
C PRO A 252 -11.44 27.08 1.16
N VAL A 253 -10.51 26.25 1.62
CA VAL A 253 -10.50 24.81 1.37
C VAL A 253 -10.78 24.04 2.65
N GLN A 254 -11.59 22.98 2.61
CA GLN A 254 -11.89 22.18 3.80
C GLN A 254 -10.63 21.47 4.31
N ARG A 255 -10.46 21.46 5.64
CA ARG A 255 -9.41 20.70 6.33
C ARG A 255 -9.91 19.29 6.61
N ARG A 256 -8.97 18.35 6.60
CA ARG A 256 -9.22 16.94 6.93
C ARG A 256 -8.21 16.45 7.96
N VAL A 257 -8.68 15.67 8.92
CA VAL A 257 -7.83 14.77 9.70
C VAL A 257 -7.92 13.39 9.07
N ASP A 258 -6.76 12.79 8.80
CA ASP A 258 -6.63 11.45 8.25
C ASP A 258 -5.77 10.62 9.22
N PHE A 259 -6.37 9.56 9.78
CA PHE A 259 -5.60 8.48 10.39
C PHE A 259 -5.29 7.46 9.30
N ASN A 260 -4.03 7.45 8.86
CA ASN A 260 -3.63 6.71 7.67
C ASN A 260 -3.82 5.19 7.84
N GLN A 261 -3.60 4.69 9.06
CA GLN A 261 -3.81 3.30 9.42
C GLN A 261 -5.22 3.06 9.99
N GLY A 262 -5.73 1.84 9.83
CA GLY A 262 -7.02 1.45 10.39
C GLY A 262 -6.96 1.38 11.93
N VAL A 263 -7.90 2.05 12.60
CA VAL A 263 -8.03 2.00 14.07
C VAL A 263 -8.65 0.68 14.53
N ASP A 264 -8.28 0.24 15.74
CA ASP A 264 -8.62 -1.08 16.25
C ASP A 264 -10.10 -1.18 16.69
N ALA A 265 -10.90 -1.90 15.90
CA ALA A 265 -12.32 -2.16 16.19
C ALA A 265 -12.56 -2.74 17.59
N ARG A 266 -11.63 -3.54 18.12
CA ARG A 266 -11.74 -4.17 19.45
C ARG A 266 -11.54 -3.19 20.60
N ILE A 267 -11.01 -2.00 20.32
CA ILE A 267 -10.92 -0.89 21.28
C ILE A 267 -12.15 -0.02 21.14
N LEU A 268 -12.46 0.40 19.90
CA LEU A 268 -13.60 1.26 19.60
C LEU A 268 -14.93 0.69 20.12
N CYS A 269 -15.16 -0.62 19.97
CA CYS A 269 -16.41 -1.24 20.37
C CYS A 269 -16.64 -1.32 21.89
N LYS A 270 -15.59 -1.12 22.70
CA LYS A 270 -15.68 -1.29 24.16
C LYS A 270 -16.26 -0.07 24.86
N ASP A 271 -16.01 1.12 24.33
CA ASP A 271 -16.44 2.37 24.92
C ASP A 271 -16.84 3.38 23.82
N PRO A 272 -18.11 3.80 23.74
CA PRO A 272 -18.57 4.83 22.81
C PRO A 272 -17.80 6.17 22.91
N MET A 273 -17.11 6.43 24.02
CA MET A 273 -16.24 7.59 24.20
C MET A 273 -15.28 7.80 23.03
N TYR A 274 -14.66 6.74 22.49
CA TYR A 274 -13.71 6.90 21.38
C TYR A 274 -14.37 7.56 20.17
N LEU A 275 -15.54 7.06 19.75
CA LEU A 275 -16.25 7.57 18.58
C LEU A 275 -16.79 8.98 18.85
N ARG A 276 -17.23 9.25 20.07
CA ARG A 276 -17.67 10.59 20.49
C ARG A 276 -16.54 11.62 20.39
N GLU A 277 -15.32 11.29 20.84
CA GLU A 277 -14.16 12.16 20.70
C GLU A 277 -13.77 12.33 19.23
N LEU A 278 -13.76 11.26 18.43
CA LEU A 278 -13.45 11.33 16.99
C LEU A 278 -14.43 12.21 16.21
N ALA A 279 -15.71 12.24 16.60
CA ALA A 279 -16.71 13.11 16.00
C ALA A 279 -16.45 14.61 16.25
N THR A 280 -15.59 14.96 17.21
CA THR A 280 -15.25 16.36 17.53
C THR A 280 -14.13 16.96 16.68
N ILE A 281 -13.58 16.19 15.73
CA ILE A 281 -12.54 16.63 14.79
C ILE A 281 -13.02 16.44 13.34
N CYS A 282 -12.40 17.11 12.37
CA CYS A 282 -12.72 16.91 10.94
C CYS A 282 -12.14 15.60 10.37
N LEU A 283 -12.34 14.49 11.07
CA LEU A 283 -11.90 13.15 10.64
C LEU A 283 -12.68 12.71 9.40
N LYS A 284 -11.95 12.38 8.33
CA LYS A 284 -12.54 11.81 7.12
C LYS A 284 -11.50 11.04 6.30
N PRO A 285 -11.77 9.79 5.88
CA PRO A 285 -12.74 8.87 6.50
C PRO A 285 -12.28 8.38 7.88
N LEU A 286 -13.20 7.83 8.67
CA LEU A 286 -12.84 6.96 9.79
C LEU A 286 -12.45 5.58 9.25
N ARG A 287 -11.17 5.20 9.37
CA ARG A 287 -10.68 3.88 8.95
C ARG A 287 -10.73 2.88 10.08
N ILE A 288 -11.58 1.85 10.01
CA ILE A 288 -11.65 0.80 11.04
C ILE A 288 -11.07 -0.49 10.47
N ALA A 289 -10.12 -1.12 11.15
CA ALA A 289 -9.50 -2.36 10.67
C ALA A 289 -10.50 -3.54 10.68
N PHE A 290 -10.61 -4.27 9.55
CA PHE A 290 -11.48 -5.45 9.40
C PHE A 290 -10.80 -6.63 8.68
N ASP A 291 -9.63 -7.03 9.19
CA ASP A 291 -8.75 -8.00 8.50
C ASP A 291 -9.19 -9.46 8.57
N HIS A 292 -10.11 -9.83 9.48
CA HIS A 292 -10.59 -11.21 9.60
C HIS A 292 -11.96 -11.31 10.30
N LEU A 293 -12.71 -12.38 10.04
CA LEU A 293 -14.05 -12.57 10.63
C LEU A 293 -14.07 -12.66 12.16
N GLY A 294 -12.97 -13.04 12.78
CA GLY A 294 -12.84 -13.04 14.24
C GLY A 294 -13.05 -11.66 14.91
N VAL A 295 -12.94 -10.55 14.16
CA VAL A 295 -13.27 -9.20 14.64
C VAL A 295 -14.61 -8.67 14.15
N LYS A 296 -15.45 -9.50 13.52
CA LYS A 296 -16.77 -9.12 12.98
C LYS A 296 -17.64 -8.38 14.01
N LYS A 297 -17.86 -8.97 15.19
CA LYS A 297 -18.70 -8.35 16.24
C LYS A 297 -18.14 -7.00 16.72
N PRO A 298 -16.85 -6.90 17.11
CA PRO A 298 -16.24 -5.60 17.39
C PRO A 298 -16.39 -4.57 16.27
N TYR A 299 -16.15 -4.98 15.02
CA TYR A 299 -16.22 -4.12 13.85
C TYR A 299 -17.63 -3.55 13.66
N GLU A 300 -18.64 -4.43 13.64
CA GLU A 300 -20.04 -4.04 13.48
C GLU A 300 -20.47 -3.06 14.58
N GLN A 301 -20.14 -3.35 15.83
CA GLN A 301 -20.46 -2.48 16.96
C GLN A 301 -19.78 -1.10 16.84
N ALA A 302 -18.52 -1.06 16.42
CA ALA A 302 -17.78 0.18 16.22
C ALA A 302 -18.39 1.04 15.10
N VAL A 303 -18.83 0.43 14.00
CA VAL A 303 -19.55 1.11 12.91
C VAL A 303 -20.88 1.68 13.38
N ARG A 304 -21.65 0.92 14.17
CA ARG A 304 -22.92 1.39 14.74
C ARG A 304 -22.72 2.59 15.67
N TYR A 305 -21.72 2.55 16.55
CA TYR A 305 -21.37 3.72 17.37
C TYR A 305 -20.89 4.91 16.53
N ALA A 306 -20.12 4.68 15.47
CA ALA A 306 -19.69 5.74 14.57
C ALA A 306 -20.91 6.43 13.93
N ALA A 307 -21.87 5.65 13.41
CA ALA A 307 -23.11 6.17 12.85
C ALA A 307 -23.94 6.98 13.88
N GLU A 308 -24.05 6.47 15.12
CA GLU A 308 -24.75 7.15 16.23
C GLU A 308 -24.19 8.55 16.50
N TYR A 309 -22.87 8.72 16.43
CA TYR A 309 -22.20 10.02 16.63
C TYR A 309 -21.99 10.83 15.35
N GLY A 310 -22.64 10.47 14.24
CA GLY A 310 -22.60 11.23 13.00
C GLY A 310 -21.31 11.06 12.16
N LEU A 311 -20.51 10.03 12.46
CA LEU A 311 -19.38 9.63 11.63
C LEU A 311 -19.90 8.69 10.51
N THR A 312 -20.37 9.28 9.42
CA THR A 312 -21.07 8.57 8.35
C THR A 312 -20.18 8.18 7.16
N GLU A 313 -18.92 8.61 7.12
CA GLU A 313 -17.96 8.26 6.08
C GLU A 313 -16.85 7.40 6.67
N LEU A 314 -16.87 6.11 6.35
CA LEU A 314 -15.97 5.11 6.90
C LEU A 314 -15.25 4.37 5.78
N SER A 315 -14.07 3.86 6.09
CA SER A 315 -13.43 2.90 5.22
C SER A 315 -12.71 1.81 6.01
N ASN A 316 -12.25 0.79 5.31
CA ASN A 316 -11.41 -0.23 5.92
C ASN A 316 -10.41 -0.78 4.90
N TYR A 317 -9.26 -1.19 5.42
CA TYR A 317 -8.39 -2.12 4.72
C TYR A 317 -8.87 -3.53 5.05
N MET A 318 -9.00 -4.38 4.04
CA MET A 318 -9.39 -5.78 4.21
C MET A 318 -8.28 -6.70 3.72
N LEU A 319 -7.46 -7.18 4.66
CA LEU A 319 -6.48 -8.21 4.34
C LEU A 319 -7.19 -9.47 3.81
N TYR A 320 -6.70 -10.03 2.71
CA TYR A 320 -7.09 -11.37 2.26
C TYR A 320 -5.85 -12.18 1.85
N ASN A 321 -6.02 -13.47 1.55
CA ASN A 321 -4.92 -14.36 1.14
C ASN A 321 -3.91 -14.68 2.26
N PHE A 322 -4.29 -14.52 3.54
CA PHE A 322 -3.41 -14.89 4.67
C PHE A 322 -3.75 -16.28 5.22
N HIS A 323 -4.76 -16.36 6.10
CA HIS A 323 -5.35 -17.62 6.58
C HIS A 323 -6.84 -17.74 6.20
N ASP A 324 -7.35 -16.75 5.49
CA ASP A 324 -8.73 -16.61 5.05
C ASP A 324 -8.89 -17.15 3.62
N GLY A 325 -10.09 -17.62 3.28
CA GLY A 325 -10.48 -18.03 1.93
C GLY A 325 -11.40 -17.03 1.24
N PRO A 326 -11.82 -17.31 -0.01
CA PRO A 326 -12.79 -16.48 -0.73
C PRO A 326 -14.09 -16.21 0.05
N ALA A 327 -14.61 -17.20 0.77
CA ALA A 327 -15.82 -17.06 1.59
C ALA A 327 -15.66 -16.01 2.69
N ASP A 328 -14.52 -16.04 3.39
CA ASP A 328 -14.22 -15.14 4.49
C ASP A 328 -14.10 -13.68 4.01
N LEU A 329 -13.50 -13.46 2.84
CA LEU A 329 -13.43 -12.12 2.24
C LEU A 329 -14.82 -11.65 1.79
N PHE A 330 -15.58 -12.50 1.11
CA PHE A 330 -16.94 -12.16 0.64
C PHE A 330 -17.85 -11.76 1.80
N GLU A 331 -17.86 -12.52 2.89
CA GLU A 331 -18.69 -12.20 4.06
C GLU A 331 -18.35 -10.82 4.64
N ARG A 332 -17.07 -10.47 4.73
CA ARG A 332 -16.65 -9.14 5.22
C ARG A 332 -17.08 -8.03 4.28
N MET A 333 -16.94 -8.22 2.97
CA MET A 333 -17.39 -7.25 1.98
C MET A 333 -18.92 -7.06 2.02
N ARG A 334 -19.68 -8.17 2.07
CA ARG A 334 -21.15 -8.15 2.11
C ARG A 334 -21.69 -7.50 3.38
N LEU A 335 -21.01 -7.66 4.52
CA LEU A 335 -21.36 -7.00 5.77
C LEU A 335 -21.32 -5.47 5.65
N ASN A 336 -20.30 -4.91 4.99
CA ASN A 336 -20.22 -3.47 4.78
C ASN A 336 -21.39 -2.94 3.94
N VAL A 337 -21.79 -3.68 2.91
CA VAL A 337 -22.99 -3.34 2.09
C VAL A 337 -24.24 -3.33 2.97
N ALA A 338 -24.43 -4.38 3.77
CA ALA A 338 -25.58 -4.47 4.68
C ALA A 338 -25.61 -3.31 5.69
N LEU A 339 -24.45 -2.93 6.25
CA LEU A 339 -24.34 -1.80 7.18
C LEU A 339 -24.61 -0.45 6.51
N ASN A 340 -24.22 -0.27 5.24
CA ASN A 340 -24.58 0.93 4.48
C ASN A 340 -26.10 1.04 4.27
N GLU A 341 -26.73 -0.05 3.85
CA GLU A 341 -28.18 -0.14 3.65
C GLU A 341 -28.94 0.14 4.95
N GLU A 342 -28.48 -0.45 6.07
CA GLU A 342 -29.15 -0.35 7.36
C GLU A 342 -28.97 1.03 8.03
N LEU A 343 -27.75 1.55 8.06
CA LEU A 343 -27.39 2.72 8.85
C LEU A 343 -27.38 4.03 8.05
N ASN A 344 -27.61 3.98 6.74
CA ASN A 344 -27.47 5.11 5.82
C ASN A 344 -26.11 5.82 5.96
N VAL A 345 -25.06 5.00 5.99
CA VAL A 345 -23.64 5.45 6.01
C VAL A 345 -22.97 5.11 4.69
N ARG A 346 -21.75 5.65 4.50
CA ARG A 346 -20.89 5.37 3.35
C ARG A 346 -19.63 4.66 3.83
N ILE A 347 -19.64 3.33 3.75
CA ILE A 347 -18.52 2.44 3.99
C ILE A 347 -18.00 1.95 2.64
N TRP A 348 -16.72 2.20 2.34
CA TRP A 348 -16.02 1.57 1.23
C TRP A 348 -14.80 0.81 1.74
N SER A 349 -14.36 -0.15 0.94
CA SER A 349 -13.30 -1.05 1.39
C SER A 349 -12.19 -1.19 0.38
N PHE A 350 -10.99 -1.44 0.90
CA PHE A 350 -9.80 -1.68 0.11
C PHE A 350 -9.26 -3.08 0.41
N PRO A 351 -9.58 -4.08 -0.42
CA PRO A 351 -9.00 -5.40 -0.29
C PRO A 351 -7.48 -5.33 -0.53
N MET A 352 -6.71 -5.83 0.42
CA MET A 352 -5.25 -5.87 0.36
C MET A 352 -4.79 -7.32 0.36
N ARG A 353 -4.17 -7.75 -0.74
CA ARG A 353 -3.63 -9.11 -0.83
C ARG A 353 -2.44 -9.24 0.11
N TYR A 354 -2.50 -10.19 1.02
CA TYR A 354 -1.38 -10.49 1.89
C TYR A 354 -0.15 -10.91 1.08
N GLN A 355 0.98 -10.32 1.44
CA GLN A 355 2.32 -10.69 1.03
C GLN A 355 3.20 -10.79 2.29
N PRO A 356 4.05 -11.83 2.42
CA PRO A 356 5.02 -11.87 3.50
C PRO A 356 5.91 -10.62 3.47
N THR A 357 6.10 -10.03 4.65
CA THR A 357 6.79 -8.73 4.82
C THR A 357 8.25 -8.71 4.33
N ASP A 358 8.86 -9.89 4.18
CA ASP A 358 10.25 -10.11 3.80
C ASP A 358 10.40 -10.71 2.39
N ARG A 359 9.32 -10.67 1.59
CA ARG A 359 9.30 -11.17 0.21
C ARG A 359 9.62 -10.06 -0.80
N PRO A 360 10.48 -10.32 -1.80
CA PRO A 360 10.89 -9.33 -2.81
C PRO A 360 9.95 -9.20 -4.01
N ASP A 361 8.82 -9.93 -4.03
CA ASP A 361 7.88 -10.03 -5.15
C ASP A 361 6.43 -10.25 -4.65
N ARG A 362 5.43 -10.19 -5.54
CA ARG A 362 4.00 -10.35 -5.20
C ARG A 362 3.42 -11.77 -5.41
N GLY A 363 4.26 -12.78 -5.51
CA GLY A 363 3.84 -14.14 -5.87
C GLY A 363 3.28 -15.00 -4.73
N HIS A 364 2.98 -14.47 -3.54
CA HIS A 364 2.47 -15.31 -2.44
C HIS A 364 1.03 -15.78 -2.70
N VAL A 365 0.79 -17.07 -2.57
CA VAL A 365 -0.53 -17.71 -2.62
C VAL A 365 -0.78 -18.35 -1.25
N GLY A 366 -1.85 -17.93 -0.58
CA GLY A 366 -2.26 -18.45 0.72
C GLY A 366 -2.96 -19.80 0.59
N GLU A 367 -3.04 -20.55 1.69
CA GLU A 367 -3.46 -21.96 1.71
C GLU A 367 -4.88 -22.21 1.17
N LYS A 368 -5.76 -21.21 1.26
CA LYS A 368 -7.18 -21.31 0.88
C LYS A 368 -7.52 -20.61 -0.44
N TRP A 369 -6.50 -20.15 -1.16
CA TRP A 369 -6.64 -19.46 -2.44
C TRP A 369 -5.85 -20.17 -3.53
N SER A 370 -6.37 -20.13 -4.75
CA SER A 370 -5.59 -20.54 -5.92
C SER A 370 -4.93 -19.34 -6.61
N ARG A 371 -3.85 -19.58 -7.36
CA ARG A 371 -3.21 -18.53 -8.18
C ARG A 371 -4.22 -17.90 -9.14
N TYR A 372 -5.07 -18.73 -9.74
CA TYR A 372 -6.13 -18.27 -10.65
C TYR A 372 -7.13 -17.34 -9.95
N GLN A 373 -7.68 -17.74 -8.80
CA GLN A 373 -8.64 -16.93 -8.04
C GLN A 373 -8.05 -15.58 -7.60
N LEU A 374 -6.77 -15.56 -7.20
CA LEU A 374 -6.11 -14.30 -6.81
C LEU A 374 -5.96 -13.36 -8.00
N ARG A 375 -5.70 -13.89 -9.19
CA ARG A 375 -5.67 -13.10 -10.43
C ARG A 375 -7.06 -12.61 -10.82
N SER A 376 -8.08 -13.47 -10.72
CA SER A 376 -9.49 -13.06 -10.91
C SER A 376 -9.87 -11.92 -9.98
N MET A 377 -9.55 -12.01 -8.69
CA MET A 377 -9.80 -10.94 -7.71
C MET A 377 -9.07 -9.64 -8.10
N GLN A 378 -7.81 -9.72 -8.55
CA GLN A 378 -7.07 -8.56 -9.04
C GLN A 378 -7.76 -7.90 -10.24
N ILE A 379 -8.29 -8.70 -11.19
CA ILE A 379 -8.99 -8.17 -12.37
C ILE A 379 -10.31 -7.51 -11.99
N ILE A 380 -11.07 -8.10 -11.06
CA ILE A 380 -12.27 -7.46 -10.49
C ILE A 380 -11.87 -6.09 -9.89
N LEU A 381 -10.81 -6.06 -9.08
CA LEU A 381 -10.32 -4.82 -8.48
C LEU A 381 -9.82 -3.81 -9.52
N GLN A 382 -9.19 -4.23 -10.62
CA GLN A 382 -8.81 -3.32 -11.70
C GLN A 382 -10.05 -2.67 -12.33
N ALA A 383 -11.11 -3.46 -12.57
CA ALA A 383 -12.38 -2.95 -13.09
C ALA A 383 -13.11 -2.03 -12.09
N THR A 384 -12.89 -2.20 -10.78
CA THR A 384 -13.47 -1.35 -9.73
C THR A 384 -12.51 -0.30 -9.18
N HIS A 385 -11.38 -0.05 -9.83
CA HIS A 385 -10.33 0.89 -9.41
C HIS A 385 -9.79 0.66 -7.96
N GLY A 386 -9.72 -0.61 -7.55
CA GLY A 386 -9.16 -1.05 -6.26
C GLY A 386 -10.12 -0.92 -5.09
N ILE A 387 -11.38 -0.59 -5.35
CA ILE A 387 -12.36 -0.27 -4.33
C ILE A 387 -13.51 -1.29 -4.36
N VAL A 388 -13.95 -1.71 -3.18
CA VAL A 388 -15.23 -2.38 -3.00
C VAL A 388 -16.22 -1.33 -2.53
N SER A 389 -17.17 -1.01 -3.42
CA SER A 389 -18.22 -0.05 -3.12
C SER A 389 -19.18 -0.58 -2.06
N GLY A 390 -19.64 0.35 -1.24
CA GLY A 390 -20.78 0.16 -0.37
C GLY A 390 -22.14 0.10 -1.10
N ALA A 391 -22.20 0.56 -2.35
CA ALA A 391 -23.44 0.65 -3.12
C ALA A 391 -23.92 -0.75 -3.56
N PRO A 392 -25.14 -1.18 -3.17
CA PRO A 392 -25.60 -2.57 -3.37
C PRO A 392 -25.58 -3.04 -4.82
N ASN A 393 -26.05 -2.22 -5.76
CA ASN A 393 -26.10 -2.60 -7.18
C ASN A 393 -24.69 -2.77 -7.77
N PHE A 394 -23.77 -1.86 -7.43
CA PHE A 394 -22.38 -1.96 -7.85
C PHE A 394 -21.69 -3.18 -7.23
N PHE A 395 -21.92 -3.41 -5.94
CA PHE A 395 -21.37 -4.56 -5.24
C PHE A 395 -21.85 -5.88 -5.84
N ARG A 396 -23.16 -6.06 -6.00
CA ARG A 396 -23.75 -7.27 -6.60
C ARG A 396 -23.24 -7.48 -8.02
N ARG A 397 -23.07 -6.39 -8.79
CA ARG A 397 -22.44 -6.47 -10.11
C ARG A 397 -21.02 -6.99 -9.97
N ALA A 398 -20.14 -6.34 -9.22
CA ALA A 398 -18.72 -6.70 -9.16
C ALA A 398 -18.45 -8.07 -8.52
N PHE A 399 -19.15 -8.41 -7.43
CA PHE A 399 -18.80 -9.55 -6.56
C PHE A 399 -19.91 -10.60 -6.43
N GLY A 400 -21.13 -10.36 -6.93
CA GLY A 400 -22.27 -11.26 -6.74
C GLY A 400 -23.10 -10.92 -5.49
N ASP A 401 -24.29 -11.53 -5.35
CA ASP A 401 -25.18 -11.31 -4.20
C ASP A 401 -25.02 -12.42 -3.14
N THR A 402 -24.67 -13.64 -3.57
CA THR A 402 -24.31 -14.76 -2.69
C THR A 402 -22.85 -15.19 -2.83
N PHE A 403 -22.37 -16.03 -1.92
CA PHE A 403 -21.02 -16.57 -2.01
C PHE A 403 -20.85 -17.46 -3.25
N GLU A 404 -21.89 -18.20 -3.64
CA GLU A 404 -21.89 -19.02 -4.84
C GLU A 404 -21.72 -18.17 -6.09
N ASP A 405 -22.37 -16.99 -6.14
CA ASP A 405 -22.16 -16.01 -7.22
C ASP A 405 -20.70 -15.56 -7.27
N TYR A 406 -20.14 -15.20 -6.12
CA TYR A 406 -18.75 -14.76 -6.00
C TYR A 406 -17.77 -15.85 -6.45
N GLN A 407 -17.99 -17.10 -6.03
CA GLN A 407 -17.19 -18.25 -6.47
C GLN A 407 -17.27 -18.44 -7.99
N ARG A 408 -18.46 -18.32 -8.59
CA ARG A 408 -18.61 -18.39 -10.05
C ARG A 408 -17.84 -17.26 -10.74
N ILE A 409 -17.93 -16.02 -10.23
CA ILE A 409 -17.21 -14.87 -10.79
C ILE A 409 -15.70 -15.08 -10.72
N LEU A 410 -15.16 -15.57 -9.59
CA LEU A 410 -13.72 -15.86 -9.45
C LEU A 410 -13.22 -16.94 -10.40
N LEU A 411 -14.10 -17.80 -10.92
CA LEU A 411 -13.77 -18.86 -11.86
C LEU A 411 -14.06 -18.49 -13.31
N LEU A 412 -14.65 -17.34 -13.60
CA LEU A 412 -14.84 -16.89 -14.98
C LEU A 412 -13.48 -16.72 -15.69
N PRO A 413 -13.40 -17.02 -16.99
CA PRO A 413 -12.31 -16.56 -17.83
C PRO A 413 -12.04 -15.06 -17.62
N HIS A 414 -10.76 -14.70 -17.51
CA HIS A 414 -10.33 -13.35 -17.17
C HIS A 414 -10.88 -12.26 -18.10
N ASP A 415 -10.97 -12.56 -19.41
CA ASP A 415 -11.55 -11.65 -20.39
C ASP A 415 -13.05 -11.40 -20.14
N PHE A 416 -13.76 -12.41 -19.64
CA PHE A 416 -15.17 -12.29 -19.27
C PHE A 416 -15.35 -11.51 -17.98
N ILE A 417 -14.41 -11.57 -17.03
CA ILE A 417 -14.45 -10.75 -15.81
C ILE A 417 -14.31 -9.27 -16.19
N PHE A 418 -13.25 -8.92 -16.94
CA PHE A 418 -12.94 -7.53 -17.24
C PHE A 418 -13.95 -6.89 -18.20
N ASN A 419 -14.39 -7.63 -19.22
CA ASN A 419 -15.28 -7.12 -20.28
C ASN A 419 -16.71 -7.65 -20.13
N ARG A 420 -17.15 -7.93 -18.90
CA ARG A 420 -18.41 -8.66 -18.65
C ARG A 420 -19.65 -8.02 -19.29
N ASP A 421 -19.74 -6.70 -19.29
CA ASP A 421 -20.86 -5.96 -19.91
C ASP A 421 -20.94 -6.23 -21.43
N TRP A 422 -19.81 -6.35 -22.11
CA TRP A 422 -19.77 -6.68 -23.54
C TRP A 422 -20.26 -8.10 -23.80
N PHE A 423 -19.74 -9.06 -23.06
CA PHE A 423 -20.08 -10.47 -23.25
C PHE A 423 -21.52 -10.81 -22.86
N GLU A 424 -22.14 -10.03 -21.98
CA GLU A 424 -23.54 -10.21 -21.60
C GLU A 424 -24.53 -9.53 -22.56
N ARG A 425 -24.17 -8.39 -23.15
CA ARG A 425 -25.14 -7.52 -23.85
C ARG A 425 -24.94 -7.42 -25.35
N VAL A 426 -23.73 -7.64 -25.84
CA VAL A 426 -23.36 -7.25 -27.21
C VAL A 426 -22.66 -8.35 -27.98
N ASP A 427 -21.89 -9.22 -27.33
CA ASP A 427 -21.13 -10.27 -28.01
C ASP A 427 -22.03 -11.11 -28.94
N PRO A 428 -21.89 -10.98 -30.27
CA PRO A 428 -22.79 -11.63 -31.23
C PRO A 428 -22.59 -13.15 -31.26
N HIS A 429 -21.50 -13.64 -30.67
CA HIS A 429 -21.17 -15.05 -30.58
C HIS A 429 -21.67 -15.71 -29.30
N GLU A 430 -22.30 -14.96 -28.40
CA GLU A 430 -22.84 -15.44 -27.12
C GLU A 430 -21.83 -16.33 -26.35
N ARG A 431 -20.55 -15.92 -26.32
CA ARG A 431 -19.46 -16.76 -25.80
C ARG A 431 -19.61 -17.01 -24.31
N LEU A 432 -20.13 -16.04 -23.56
CA LEU A 432 -20.39 -16.21 -22.13
C LEU A 432 -21.48 -17.27 -21.87
N ALA A 433 -22.58 -17.25 -22.64
CA ALA A 433 -23.63 -18.26 -22.54
C ALA A 433 -23.12 -19.65 -22.95
N SER A 434 -22.31 -19.71 -24.02
CA SER A 434 -21.64 -20.95 -24.46
C SER A 434 -20.68 -21.51 -23.41
N TYR A 435 -19.94 -20.65 -22.72
CA TYR A 435 -19.09 -21.04 -21.59
C TYR A 435 -19.92 -21.57 -20.43
N GLN A 436 -20.98 -20.86 -20.03
CA GLN A 436 -21.86 -21.26 -18.93
C GLN A 436 -22.44 -22.66 -19.18
N ALA A 437 -22.95 -22.90 -20.40
CA ALA A 437 -23.50 -24.18 -20.79
C ALA A 437 -22.50 -25.35 -20.71
N GLU A 438 -21.20 -25.11 -20.92
CA GLU A 438 -20.17 -26.13 -20.75
C GLU A 438 -19.68 -26.23 -19.29
N PHE A 439 -19.55 -25.11 -18.59
CA PHE A 439 -19.09 -25.05 -17.20
C PHE A 439 -20.09 -25.68 -16.24
N ASP A 440 -21.39 -25.51 -16.48
CA ASP A 440 -22.45 -26.08 -15.64
C ASP A 440 -22.53 -27.61 -15.71
N LYS A 441 -21.91 -28.21 -16.74
CA LYS A 441 -21.76 -29.67 -16.85
C LYS A 441 -20.65 -30.23 -15.96
N LEU A 442 -19.74 -29.38 -15.47
CA LEU A 442 -18.62 -29.83 -14.65
C LEU A 442 -19.08 -30.19 -13.24
N ASP A 443 -18.71 -31.38 -12.79
CA ASP A 443 -18.91 -31.79 -11.40
C ASP A 443 -17.88 -31.14 -10.44
N SER A 444 -17.96 -31.45 -9.15
CA SER A 444 -17.05 -30.88 -8.15
C SER A 444 -15.58 -31.28 -8.35
N TYR A 445 -15.33 -32.49 -8.87
CA TYR A 445 -13.97 -32.97 -9.11
C TYR A 445 -13.36 -32.26 -10.33
N GLU A 446 -14.11 -32.17 -11.42
CA GLU A 446 -13.69 -31.46 -12.62
C GLU A 446 -13.46 -29.97 -12.33
N ARG A 447 -14.33 -29.32 -11.56
CA ARG A 447 -14.11 -27.92 -11.14
C ARG A 447 -12.82 -27.74 -10.33
N ALA A 448 -12.47 -28.71 -9.47
CA ALA A 448 -11.22 -28.66 -8.72
C ALA A 448 -10.00 -28.83 -9.64
N GLU A 449 -10.05 -29.80 -10.57
CA GLU A 449 -8.99 -29.99 -11.56
C GLU A 449 -8.81 -28.77 -12.47
N LEU A 450 -9.91 -28.13 -12.91
CA LEU A 450 -9.86 -26.90 -13.69
C LEU A 450 -9.06 -25.81 -12.96
N ILE A 451 -9.33 -25.60 -11.67
CA ILE A 451 -8.62 -24.60 -10.85
C ILE A 451 -7.14 -24.95 -10.73
N GLU A 452 -6.81 -26.23 -10.54
CA GLU A 452 -5.42 -26.70 -10.46
C GLU A 452 -4.68 -26.45 -11.78
N LEU A 453 -5.27 -26.85 -12.91
CA LEU A 453 -4.70 -26.65 -14.25
C LEU A 453 -4.46 -25.17 -14.53
N LEU A 454 -5.46 -24.32 -14.31
CA LEU A 454 -5.37 -22.87 -14.53
C LEU A 454 -4.36 -22.19 -13.60
N SER A 455 -4.14 -22.75 -12.41
CA SER A 455 -3.15 -22.24 -11.46
C SER A 455 -1.73 -22.73 -11.75
N SER A 456 -1.57 -23.75 -12.60
CA SER A 456 -0.28 -24.42 -12.86
C SER A 456 0.64 -23.70 -13.83
N CYS A 457 0.13 -22.72 -14.60
CA CYS A 457 0.89 -22.03 -15.64
C CYS A 457 0.63 -20.52 -15.66
N ASP A 458 1.39 -19.80 -16.49
CA ASP A 458 1.09 -18.40 -16.81
C ASP A 458 -0.16 -18.32 -17.72
N PRO A 459 -0.99 -17.26 -17.64
CA PRO A 459 -2.12 -17.08 -18.55
C PRO A 459 -1.80 -17.25 -20.04
N ARG A 460 -0.57 -16.89 -20.47
CA ARG A 460 -0.10 -17.05 -21.85
C ARG A 460 0.06 -18.50 -22.29
N GLU A 461 0.20 -19.42 -21.32
CA GLU A 461 0.44 -20.84 -21.54
C GLU A 461 -0.84 -21.67 -21.43
N ILE A 462 -1.99 -21.06 -21.12
CA ILE A 462 -3.27 -21.75 -20.95
C ILE A 462 -3.68 -22.53 -22.21
N ALA A 463 -3.32 -22.06 -23.40
CA ALA A 463 -3.60 -22.75 -24.66
C ALA A 463 -3.09 -24.21 -24.68
N GLY A 464 -1.98 -24.49 -23.96
CA GLY A 464 -1.39 -25.82 -23.86
C GLY A 464 -2.01 -26.73 -22.78
N LEU A 465 -3.01 -26.27 -22.01
CA LEU A 465 -3.61 -27.07 -20.94
C LEU A 465 -4.58 -28.14 -21.45
N SER A 466 -5.11 -27.99 -22.66
CA SER A 466 -6.08 -28.94 -23.24
C SER A 466 -5.54 -30.38 -23.31
N ASP A 467 -4.23 -30.54 -23.51
CA ASP A 467 -3.59 -31.86 -23.56
C ASP A 467 -3.45 -32.51 -22.17
N LYS A 468 -3.51 -31.71 -21.10
CA LYS A 468 -3.34 -32.16 -19.71
C LYS A 468 -4.65 -32.48 -19.01
N ALA A 469 -5.78 -32.05 -19.56
CA ALA A 469 -7.10 -32.27 -18.97
C ALA A 469 -7.52 -33.76 -19.01
N THR A 470 -8.00 -34.27 -17.88
CA THR A 470 -8.37 -35.69 -17.73
C THR A 470 -9.69 -36.04 -18.42
N THR A 471 -10.62 -35.08 -18.52
CA THR A 471 -11.96 -35.31 -19.10
C THR A 471 -12.21 -34.51 -20.37
N SER A 472 -13.14 -35.00 -21.19
CA SER A 472 -13.58 -34.27 -22.39
C SER A 472 -14.36 -32.99 -22.05
N ALA A 473 -15.03 -32.94 -20.90
CA ALA A 473 -15.75 -31.74 -20.45
C ALA A 473 -14.77 -30.62 -20.11
N LEU A 474 -13.68 -30.93 -19.40
CA LEU A 474 -12.62 -29.98 -19.10
C LEU A 474 -11.96 -29.42 -20.35
N LYS A 475 -11.66 -30.26 -21.34
CA LYS A 475 -11.11 -29.80 -22.63
C LYS A 475 -12.02 -28.79 -23.33
N ARG A 476 -13.34 -29.01 -23.30
CA ARG A 476 -14.31 -28.09 -23.88
C ARG A 476 -14.41 -26.77 -23.13
N VAL A 477 -14.22 -26.78 -21.81
CA VAL A 477 -14.26 -25.58 -20.97
C VAL A 477 -12.96 -24.77 -21.07
N LEU A 478 -11.79 -25.44 -21.08
CA LEU A 478 -10.47 -24.78 -21.12
C LEU A 478 -10.26 -23.86 -22.32
N ARG A 479 -10.91 -24.14 -23.46
CA ARG A 479 -10.82 -23.28 -24.65
C ARG A 479 -11.27 -21.83 -24.40
N PHE A 480 -12.17 -21.61 -23.44
CA PHE A 480 -12.67 -20.28 -23.09
C PHE A 480 -11.69 -19.50 -22.21
N TYR A 481 -10.71 -20.16 -21.58
CA TYR A 481 -9.72 -19.55 -20.71
C TYR A 481 -8.47 -19.07 -21.47
N VAL A 482 -8.34 -19.42 -22.74
CA VAL A 482 -7.27 -18.91 -23.60
C VAL A 482 -7.49 -17.42 -23.81
N PRO A 483 -6.54 -16.55 -23.42
CA PRO A 483 -6.71 -15.10 -23.56
C PRO A 483 -6.98 -14.70 -25.01
N LEU A 484 -7.91 -13.77 -25.21
CA LEU A 484 -8.19 -13.22 -26.53
C LEU A 484 -6.97 -12.44 -27.07
N PRO A 485 -6.75 -12.43 -28.39
CA PRO A 485 -5.75 -11.59 -29.02
C PRO A 485 -5.94 -10.10 -28.68
N LYS A 486 -4.85 -9.35 -28.56
CA LYS A 486 -4.88 -7.92 -28.20
C LYS A 486 -5.67 -7.09 -29.21
N GLU A 487 -5.65 -7.47 -30.48
CA GLU A 487 -6.37 -6.84 -31.57
C GLU A 487 -7.88 -6.95 -31.33
N GLU A 488 -8.37 -8.14 -30.97
CA GLU A 488 -9.79 -8.37 -30.67
C GLU A 488 -10.24 -7.61 -29.41
N LEU A 489 -9.43 -7.63 -28.35
CA LEU A 489 -9.70 -6.83 -27.14
C LEU A 489 -9.79 -5.33 -27.46
N SER A 490 -8.92 -4.83 -28.34
CA SER A 490 -8.92 -3.43 -28.77
C SER A 490 -10.19 -3.06 -29.52
N GLU A 491 -10.71 -3.96 -30.37
CA GLU A 491 -12.00 -3.78 -31.05
C GLU A 491 -13.17 -3.78 -30.06
N ILE A 492 -13.15 -4.70 -29.08
CA ILE A 492 -14.15 -4.73 -28.00
C ILE A 492 -14.18 -3.39 -27.27
N TRP A 493 -13.02 -2.87 -26.85
CA TRP A 493 -12.92 -1.58 -26.16
C TRP A 493 -13.32 -0.39 -27.03
N ALA A 494 -13.03 -0.42 -28.34
CA ALA A 494 -13.52 0.59 -29.28
C ALA A 494 -15.05 0.60 -29.35
N ARG A 495 -15.69 -0.57 -29.46
CA ARG A 495 -17.16 -0.67 -29.50
C ARG A 495 -17.81 -0.30 -28.18
N GLN A 496 -17.23 -0.71 -27.06
CA GLN A 496 -17.74 -0.36 -25.72
C GLN A 496 -17.76 1.15 -25.47
N ARG A 497 -16.80 1.92 -26.00
CA ARG A 497 -16.78 3.40 -25.89
C ARG A 497 -17.97 4.08 -26.54
N HIS A 498 -18.66 3.41 -27.45
CA HIS A 498 -19.84 3.93 -28.14
C HIS A 498 -21.16 3.44 -27.51
N LEU A 499 -21.11 2.59 -26.49
CA LEU A 499 -22.29 2.20 -25.72
C LEU A 499 -22.61 3.29 -24.69
N PRO A 500 -23.90 3.57 -24.41
CA PRO A 500 -24.25 4.43 -23.30
C PRO A 500 -23.62 3.86 -22.02
N PRO A 501 -23.04 4.72 -21.14
CA PRO A 501 -22.52 4.27 -19.86
C PRO A 501 -23.57 3.44 -19.14
N ASN A 502 -23.17 2.29 -18.60
CA ASN A 502 -24.07 1.48 -17.79
C ASN A 502 -24.64 2.37 -16.67
N GLU A 503 -25.92 2.23 -16.29
CA GLU A 503 -26.50 2.99 -15.16
C GLU A 503 -25.72 2.75 -13.84
N ILE A 504 -24.92 1.68 -13.80
CA ILE A 504 -24.03 1.26 -12.70
C ILE A 504 -22.67 2.01 -12.73
N ALA A 505 -22.35 2.75 -13.80
CA ALA A 505 -21.07 3.43 -14.00
C ALA A 505 -20.92 4.77 -13.25
N VAL A 506 -21.86 5.13 -12.37
CA VAL A 506 -21.81 6.37 -11.59
C VAL A 506 -21.59 6.08 -10.10
N GLU A 507 -20.77 6.95 -9.50
CA GLU A 507 -20.65 7.24 -8.07
C GLU A 507 -19.65 6.44 -7.20
N MET A 508 -18.37 6.42 -7.61
CA MET A 508 -17.28 6.44 -6.62
C MET A 508 -16.11 7.31 -7.08
N ASP A 509 -16.30 8.63 -7.02
CA ASP A 509 -15.17 9.56 -7.07
C ASP A 509 -14.48 9.58 -5.70
N ILE A 510 -13.59 8.61 -5.47
CA ILE A 510 -12.64 8.64 -4.36
C ILE A 510 -11.40 9.34 -4.88
N ALA A 511 -11.07 10.48 -4.25
CA ALA A 511 -9.91 11.28 -4.57
C ALA A 511 -8.61 10.45 -4.48
N GLU A 512 -7.62 10.74 -5.32
CA GLU A 512 -6.38 9.96 -5.39
C GLU A 512 -5.64 9.89 -4.04
N ASP A 513 -5.75 10.94 -3.25
CA ASP A 513 -5.19 11.05 -1.90
C ASP A 513 -5.99 10.27 -0.84
N GLU A 514 -7.10 9.62 -1.20
CA GLU A 514 -7.85 8.70 -0.35
C GLU A 514 -7.71 7.23 -0.80
N ARG A 515 -7.21 7.00 -2.02
CA ARG A 515 -6.92 5.66 -2.54
C ARG A 515 -5.73 5.01 -1.83
N VAL A 516 -5.65 3.69 -1.95
CA VAL A 516 -4.61 2.86 -1.34
C VAL A 516 -3.46 2.67 -2.30
N GLU A 517 -2.26 2.96 -1.81
CA GLU A 517 -1.01 2.93 -2.58
C GLU A 517 -0.64 1.51 -3.06
N ASP A 518 -0.99 0.50 -2.27
CA ASP A 518 -0.61 -0.90 -2.48
C ASP A 518 -1.78 -1.81 -2.91
N ALA A 519 -2.72 -1.29 -3.69
CA ALA A 519 -3.85 -2.10 -4.18
C ALA A 519 -3.44 -3.18 -5.21
N GLY A 520 -2.16 -3.26 -5.60
CA GLY A 520 -1.63 -4.26 -6.54
C GLY A 520 -2.20 -4.16 -7.96
N LEU A 521 -2.83 -3.03 -8.32
CA LEU A 521 -3.55 -2.86 -9.58
C LEU A 521 -2.61 -2.80 -10.80
N ASP A 522 -1.41 -2.26 -10.61
CA ASP A 522 -0.41 -2.07 -11.69
C ASP A 522 0.53 -3.28 -11.86
N HIS A 523 0.36 -4.36 -11.10
CA HIS A 523 1.24 -5.53 -11.19
C HIS A 523 0.81 -6.43 -12.36
N GLU A 524 1.54 -6.32 -13.47
CA GLU A 524 1.59 -7.38 -14.48
C GLU A 524 2.45 -8.53 -13.93
N ASP A 525 1.96 -9.76 -13.99
CA ASP A 525 2.77 -10.93 -13.67
C ASP A 525 3.93 -11.00 -14.70
N GLU A 526 5.06 -10.40 -14.36
CA GLU A 526 6.32 -10.73 -15.04
C GLU A 526 6.72 -12.15 -14.64
N PRO A 527 7.20 -12.96 -15.60
CA PRO A 527 7.54 -14.35 -15.32
C PRO A 527 8.63 -14.41 -14.27
N ASN A 528 8.45 -15.29 -13.28
CA ASN A 528 9.58 -15.76 -12.48
C ASN A 528 10.66 -16.25 -13.47
N PRO A 529 11.90 -15.72 -13.45
CA PRO A 529 12.96 -16.32 -14.22
C PRO A 529 13.04 -17.79 -13.78
N PRO A 530 13.15 -18.74 -14.73
CA PRO A 530 13.24 -20.16 -14.37
C PRO A 530 14.39 -20.30 -13.37
N SER A 531 14.12 -20.96 -12.24
CA SER A 531 15.16 -21.28 -11.26
C SER A 531 16.32 -21.89 -12.04
N ARG A 532 17.47 -21.21 -12.10
CA ARG A 532 18.67 -21.78 -12.69
C ARG A 532 18.99 -23.02 -11.87
N LYS A 533 18.56 -24.19 -12.34
CA LYS A 533 19.08 -25.47 -11.87
C LYS A 533 20.58 -25.37 -12.11
N ASN A 534 21.35 -25.27 -11.03
CA ASN A 534 22.81 -25.34 -11.08
C ASN A 534 23.16 -26.60 -11.85
N LYS A 535 23.67 -26.46 -13.08
CA LYS A 535 24.33 -27.56 -13.77
C LYS A 535 25.52 -27.96 -12.88
N PRO A 536 25.67 -29.25 -12.53
CA PRO A 536 26.88 -29.70 -11.85
C PRO A 536 28.05 -29.37 -12.77
N ARG A 537 29.03 -28.61 -12.27
CA ARG A 537 30.32 -28.45 -12.94
C ARG A 537 30.93 -29.84 -13.04
N GLU A 538 31.10 -30.32 -14.27
CA GLU A 538 31.95 -31.47 -14.55
C GLU A 538 33.34 -31.20 -13.96
N ARG A 539 33.77 -32.08 -13.06
CA ARG A 539 35.15 -32.16 -12.61
C ARG A 539 35.97 -32.64 -13.81
N ILE A 540 36.76 -31.74 -14.38
CA ILE A 540 37.90 -32.14 -15.20
C ILE A 540 38.93 -32.71 -14.23
N ALA A 541 39.19 -34.01 -14.36
CA ALA A 541 40.27 -34.70 -13.67
C ALA A 541 41.46 -34.83 -14.64
N ALA A 542 42.65 -34.57 -14.09
CA ALA A 542 43.99 -34.64 -14.68
C ALA A 542 44.33 -33.58 -15.74
#